data_AF-A0A7S2SMD7-F1
#
_entry.id   AF-A0A7S2SMD7-F1
#
_cell.length_a   1.000
_cell.length_b   1.000
_cell.length_c   1.000
_cell.angle_alpha   90.00
_cell.angle_beta   90.00
_cell.angle_gamma   90.00
#
_symmetry.space_group_name_H-M   'P 1'
#
loop_
_entity.id
_entity.type
_entity.pdbx_description
1 polymer ?
#
loop_
_entity_poly.entity_id
_entity_poly.type
_entity_poly.pdbx_seq_one_letter_code
_entity_poly.pdbx_strand_id
1 'polypeptide(L)'
;LEDGLRKVYRKLARMYHPDKNPQGRDMFEKIQQAYEVLMLALSGTEGDGLQSAQAGVADVGGTDDEKVYLMMKTQVMLCQRFPEDVGSHKYPAYPLLLRILEENKCPPPGTRLGNLQGRLLVVASRLAYATCLVSPLNAEELITEEGVAVLHDSLTAALARVDPQTPENSVELDVINWLAHCLSGLAHFEEGKEKMAQRLPQIAIDIAALFRLSQCPQLSQFAMEATARMCKREDLQKALVSAGVMWLCIPSLLHFDVSLEFNDPNSVASSNEKKLSVDPNAVVSGSEQAATDAARGSTAAEEKAKEDAGEAGEGGATAPAEANRESTGAAEEGSGRASQDQGPEARDAAPEREAGEEQPVPSPRPSPPGSPSRKGGAARASEPEDAASDDEEGYASKKDHNQLKEDSAKTQYAANLEARLATRALGSLGGQLMREDIACPVYPAVQAALRYLLTPQLAKLLRNARPEELLISLNQNTESASRIWTFSMRDELLSYVAKVTAERAPGMLSEEDELGPAATFTYTRLSKELQVGGVYLRHFVAKPNTRDIDDPAKFTADLLQALRTEHPPSPTMVLDG
;
A
#
# COMPACT_ATOMS: atom_id res chain seq x y z
N LEU A 1 -39.43 12.29 3.65
CA LEU A 1 -38.08 12.83 3.97
C LEU A 1 -38.16 14.27 4.49
N GLU A 2 -38.80 15.20 3.78
CA GLU A 2 -38.96 16.60 4.22
C GLU A 2 -39.53 16.78 5.63
N ASP A 3 -40.61 16.06 5.97
CA ASP A 3 -41.21 16.16 7.30
C ASP A 3 -40.30 15.64 8.42
N GLY A 4 -39.47 14.64 8.11
CA GLY A 4 -38.45 14.13 9.03
C GLY A 4 -37.37 15.18 9.28
N LEU A 5 -36.87 15.82 8.22
CA LEU A 5 -35.89 16.91 8.31
C LEU A 5 -36.44 18.10 9.11
N ARG A 6 -37.67 18.54 8.81
CA ARG A 6 -38.39 19.59 9.56
C ARG A 6 -38.50 19.26 11.04
N LYS A 7 -38.79 18.00 11.39
CA LYS A 7 -38.91 17.55 12.78
C LYS A 7 -37.57 17.60 13.51
N VAL A 8 -36.49 17.14 12.88
CA VAL A 8 -35.13 17.18 13.45
C VAL A 8 -34.65 18.62 13.61
N TYR A 9 -34.81 19.45 12.57
CA TYR A 9 -34.49 20.88 12.63
C TYR A 9 -35.24 21.57 13.76
N ARG A 10 -36.57 21.39 13.88
CA ARG A 10 -37.36 21.99 14.98
C ARG A 10 -36.85 21.54 16.36
N LYS A 11 -36.43 20.28 16.51
CA LYS A 11 -35.86 19.77 17.76
C LYS A 11 -34.55 20.47 18.11
N LEU A 12 -33.63 20.57 17.14
CA LEU A 12 -32.33 21.19 17.33
C LEU A 12 -32.43 22.72 17.50
N ALA A 13 -33.23 23.39 16.67
CA ALA A 13 -33.51 24.82 16.76
C ALA A 13 -34.07 25.21 18.14
N ARG A 14 -34.97 24.40 18.70
CA ARG A 14 -35.48 24.61 20.07
C ARG A 14 -34.41 24.44 21.16
N MET A 15 -33.47 23.52 20.95
CA MET A 15 -32.41 23.20 21.91
C MET A 15 -31.32 24.29 21.95
N TYR A 16 -30.98 24.86 20.79
CA TYR A 16 -29.92 25.86 20.66
C TYR A 16 -30.42 27.31 20.55
N HIS A 17 -31.73 27.55 20.66
CA HIS A 17 -32.31 28.88 20.53
C HIS A 17 -31.63 29.89 21.49
N PRO A 18 -31.18 31.07 21.01
CA PRO A 18 -30.43 32.04 21.82
C PRO A 18 -31.13 32.45 23.11
N ASP A 19 -32.47 32.61 23.07
CA ASP A 19 -33.27 32.96 24.24
C ASP A 19 -33.25 31.91 25.37
N LYS A 20 -33.04 30.64 25.02
CA LYS A 20 -33.03 29.52 25.98
C LYS A 20 -31.63 29.02 26.29
N ASN A 21 -30.70 29.27 25.38
CA ASN A 21 -29.30 28.92 25.49
C ASN A 21 -28.47 30.13 25.01
N PRO A 22 -28.06 31.03 25.91
CA PRO A 22 -27.31 32.24 25.55
C PRO A 22 -25.98 31.98 24.82
N GLN A 23 -25.39 30.78 25.01
CA GLN A 23 -24.19 30.33 24.30
C GLN A 23 -24.50 29.52 23.03
N GLY A 24 -25.79 29.26 22.75
CA GLY A 24 -26.24 28.41 21.65
C GLY A 24 -26.36 29.11 20.30
N ARG A 25 -26.19 30.44 20.25
CA ARG A 25 -26.42 31.26 19.05
C ARG A 25 -25.61 30.78 17.84
N ASP A 26 -24.30 30.60 17.99
CA ASP A 26 -23.44 30.15 16.89
C ASP A 26 -23.87 28.79 16.34
N MET A 27 -24.31 27.88 17.21
CA MET A 27 -24.79 26.57 16.81
C MET A 27 -26.18 26.64 16.16
N PHE A 28 -27.05 27.50 16.67
CA PHE A 28 -28.38 27.74 16.10
C PHE A 28 -28.27 28.30 14.68
N GLU A 29 -27.38 29.26 14.44
CA GLU A 29 -27.12 29.81 13.11
C GLU A 29 -26.59 28.73 12.14
N LYS A 30 -25.69 27.85 12.60
CA LYS A 30 -25.23 26.68 11.81
C LYS A 30 -26.35 25.68 11.51
N ILE A 31 -27.22 25.39 12.48
CA ILE A 31 -28.38 24.49 12.31
C ILE A 31 -29.37 25.08 11.30
N GLN A 32 -29.61 26.39 11.37
CA GLN A 32 -30.47 27.12 10.44
C GLN A 32 -29.95 27.01 9.01
N GLN A 33 -28.68 27.36 8.79
CA GLN A 33 -28.03 27.28 7.48
C GLN A 33 -28.05 25.85 6.93
N ALA A 34 -27.73 24.85 7.77
CA ALA A 34 -27.78 23.45 7.36
C ALA A 34 -29.20 23.01 6.93
N TYR A 35 -30.23 23.45 7.64
CA TYR A 35 -31.62 23.14 7.29
C TYR A 35 -32.05 23.80 5.98
N GLU A 36 -31.68 25.05 5.73
CA GLU A 36 -31.98 25.77 4.49
C GLU A 36 -31.34 25.08 3.28
N VAL A 37 -30.05 24.73 3.37
CA VAL A 37 -29.33 24.03 2.32
C VAL A 37 -29.92 22.64 2.04
N LEU A 38 -30.26 21.89 3.09
CA LEU A 38 -30.88 20.56 2.93
C LEU A 38 -32.30 20.63 2.36
N MET A 39 -33.09 21.64 2.73
CA MET A 39 -34.42 21.86 2.13
C MET A 39 -34.33 22.24 0.66
N LEU A 40 -33.37 23.09 0.28
CA LEU A 40 -33.08 23.44 -1.12
C LEU A 40 -32.65 22.22 -1.94
N ALA A 41 -31.83 21.33 -1.34
CA ALA A 41 -31.41 20.09 -1.99
C ALA A 41 -32.56 19.10 -2.18
N LEU A 42 -33.57 19.09 -1.28
CA LEU A 42 -34.74 18.23 -1.36
C LEU A 42 -35.82 18.75 -2.32
N SER A 43 -35.95 20.07 -2.48
CA SER A 43 -37.05 20.66 -3.24
C SER A 43 -36.89 20.59 -4.76
N GLY A 44 -35.71 20.21 -5.29
CA GLY A 44 -35.51 19.87 -6.71
C GLY A 44 -35.84 20.97 -7.74
N THR A 45 -36.17 22.19 -7.32
CA THR A 45 -36.59 23.26 -8.22
C THR A 45 -35.38 23.96 -8.82
N GLU A 46 -35.00 23.54 -10.03
CA GLU A 46 -34.41 24.44 -11.02
C GLU A 46 -35.45 25.52 -11.36
N GLY A 47 -35.17 26.78 -11.03
CA GLY A 47 -35.89 27.92 -11.56
C GLY A 47 -37.35 28.10 -11.11
N ASP A 48 -37.69 29.35 -10.79
CA ASP A 48 -39.08 29.82 -10.74
C ASP A 48 -39.94 29.35 -9.56
N GLY A 49 -39.61 29.83 -8.36
CA GLY A 49 -40.49 29.62 -7.21
C GLY A 49 -40.12 30.21 -5.87
N LEU A 50 -39.44 31.37 -5.78
CA LEU A 50 -39.45 32.14 -4.52
C LEU A 50 -39.11 33.63 -4.72
N GLN A 51 -40.05 34.39 -5.30
CA GLN A 51 -40.01 35.87 -5.32
C GLN A 51 -40.47 36.51 -4.00
N SER A 52 -40.24 35.86 -2.86
CA SER A 52 -40.55 36.47 -1.56
C SER A 52 -39.55 36.07 -0.47
N ALA A 53 -38.28 36.35 -0.69
CA ALA A 53 -37.28 36.53 0.38
C ALA A 53 -36.02 37.28 -0.14
N GLN A 54 -36.19 38.30 -0.98
CA GLN A 54 -35.08 39.19 -1.37
C GLN A 54 -35.07 40.44 -0.48
N ALA A 55 -34.35 40.34 0.63
CA ALA A 55 -33.65 41.47 1.24
C ALA A 55 -32.66 40.93 2.30
N GLY A 56 -31.50 40.43 1.84
CA GLY A 56 -30.33 40.22 2.73
C GLY A 56 -29.54 38.92 2.59
N VAL A 57 -30.00 37.95 1.79
CA VAL A 57 -29.36 36.61 1.71
C VAL A 57 -29.08 36.25 0.26
N ALA A 58 -28.03 36.84 -0.33
CA ALA A 58 -27.65 36.62 -1.72
C ALA A 58 -26.61 35.49 -1.92
N ASP A 59 -26.40 34.59 -0.94
CA ASP A 59 -25.29 33.63 -0.99
C ASP A 59 -25.56 32.27 -0.28
N VAL A 60 -26.82 31.86 -0.08
CA VAL A 60 -27.15 30.64 0.71
C VAL A 60 -27.58 29.45 -0.17
N GLY A 61 -27.73 29.65 -1.48
CA GLY A 61 -27.90 28.57 -2.44
C GLY A 61 -26.56 28.19 -3.07
N GLY A 62 -25.89 27.18 -2.54
CA GLY A 62 -24.66 26.67 -3.15
C GLY A 62 -24.87 26.22 -4.60
N THR A 63 -23.80 26.23 -5.40
CA THR A 63 -23.80 25.71 -6.77
C THR A 63 -24.25 24.24 -6.81
N ASP A 64 -24.68 23.73 -7.97
CA ASP A 64 -25.09 22.31 -8.07
C ASP A 64 -23.94 21.36 -7.68
N ASP A 65 -22.69 21.74 -7.97
CA ASP A 65 -21.49 21.05 -7.51
C ASP A 65 -21.32 21.04 -5.98
N GLU A 66 -21.72 22.11 -5.29
CA GLU A 66 -21.71 22.15 -3.83
C GLU A 66 -22.79 21.27 -3.22
N LYS A 67 -23.96 21.17 -3.86
CA LYS A 67 -25.00 20.21 -3.46
C LYS A 67 -24.51 18.77 -3.65
N VAL A 68 -23.84 18.48 -4.77
CA VAL A 68 -23.23 17.18 -5.06
C VAL A 68 -22.15 16.84 -4.02
N TYR A 69 -21.28 17.79 -3.69
CA TYR A 69 -20.30 17.63 -2.60
C TYR A 69 -20.96 17.25 -1.27
N LEU A 70 -22.02 17.99 -0.87
CA LEU A 70 -22.74 17.72 0.38
C LEU A 70 -23.44 16.36 0.36
N MET A 71 -23.99 15.95 -0.78
CA MET A 71 -24.61 14.65 -0.96
C MET A 71 -23.60 13.52 -0.77
N MET A 72 -22.46 13.56 -1.47
CA MET A 72 -21.40 12.56 -1.32
C MET A 72 -20.86 12.52 0.11
N LYS A 73 -20.64 13.69 0.73
CA LYS A 73 -20.17 13.76 2.12
C LYS A 73 -21.16 13.11 3.10
N THR A 74 -22.45 13.28 2.86
CA THR A 74 -23.51 12.63 3.64
C THR A 74 -23.43 11.12 3.49
N GLN A 75 -23.26 10.63 2.27
CA GLN A 75 -23.15 9.19 1.99
C GLN A 75 -21.89 8.57 2.62
N VAL A 76 -20.76 9.27 2.63
CA VAL A 76 -19.57 8.84 3.38
C VAL A 76 -19.90 8.68 4.87
N MET A 77 -20.62 9.64 5.47
CA MET A 77 -21.01 9.54 6.87
C MET A 77 -21.99 8.37 7.13
N LEU A 78 -22.88 8.08 6.18
CA LEU A 78 -23.77 6.92 6.26
C LEU A 78 -22.98 5.60 6.25
N CYS A 79 -22.06 5.45 5.30
CA CYS A 79 -21.18 4.27 5.23
C CYS A 79 -20.40 4.06 6.54
N GLN A 80 -19.92 5.14 7.16
CA GLN A 80 -19.13 5.06 8.40
C GLN A 80 -19.95 4.79 9.65
N ARG A 81 -21.18 5.32 9.75
CA ARG A 81 -21.99 5.25 10.97
C ARG A 81 -22.99 4.10 10.97
N PHE A 82 -23.41 3.66 9.79
CA PHE A 82 -24.45 2.66 9.59
C PHE A 82 -24.01 1.59 8.58
N PRO A 83 -22.82 0.97 8.73
CA PRO A 83 -22.31 0.00 7.76
C PRO A 83 -23.22 -1.23 7.64
N GLU A 84 -23.81 -1.70 8.74
CA GLU A 84 -24.71 -2.86 8.74
C GLU A 84 -26.01 -2.58 7.97
N ASP A 85 -26.57 -1.38 8.13
CA ASP A 85 -27.81 -0.98 7.44
C ASP A 85 -27.58 -0.81 5.93
N VAL A 86 -26.46 -0.17 5.56
CA VAL A 86 -26.16 0.18 4.15
C VAL A 86 -25.54 -0.99 3.39
N GLY A 87 -24.77 -1.87 4.05
CA GLY A 87 -24.02 -2.95 3.41
C GLY A 87 -24.86 -4.11 2.88
N SER A 88 -26.15 -4.14 3.21
CA SER A 88 -27.12 -5.08 2.66
C SER A 88 -27.48 -4.82 1.19
N HIS A 89 -27.13 -3.64 0.64
CA HIS A 89 -27.46 -3.25 -0.72
C HIS A 89 -26.21 -2.87 -1.51
N LYS A 90 -26.21 -3.19 -2.82
CA LYS A 90 -25.20 -2.67 -3.76
C LYS A 90 -25.32 -1.15 -3.89
N TYR A 91 -24.19 -0.46 -3.97
CA TYR A 91 -24.14 0.98 -4.18
C TYR A 91 -24.48 1.31 -5.65
N PRO A 92 -25.64 1.93 -5.94
CA PRO A 92 -26.15 2.02 -7.31
C PRO A 92 -25.60 3.21 -8.11
N ALA A 93 -24.83 4.10 -7.47
CA ALA A 93 -24.44 5.39 -8.05
C ALA A 93 -22.97 5.41 -8.53
N TYR A 94 -22.37 4.26 -8.80
CA TYR A 94 -21.00 4.19 -9.35
C TYR A 94 -20.85 4.93 -10.68
N PRO A 95 -21.75 4.83 -11.68
CA PRO A 95 -21.61 5.58 -12.92
C PRO A 95 -21.48 7.10 -12.72
N LEU A 96 -22.26 7.65 -11.79
CA LEU A 96 -22.19 9.08 -11.44
C LEU A 96 -20.93 9.42 -10.65
N LEU A 97 -20.56 8.57 -9.68
CA LEU A 97 -19.37 8.77 -8.85
C LEU A 97 -18.08 8.75 -9.69
N LEU A 98 -17.97 7.79 -10.60
CA LEU A 98 -16.83 7.65 -11.51
C LEU A 98 -16.75 8.82 -12.49
N ARG A 99 -17.89 9.25 -13.05
CA ARG A 99 -17.95 10.45 -13.88
C ARG A 99 -17.47 11.70 -13.14
N ILE A 100 -17.86 11.88 -11.87
CA ILE A 100 -17.38 13.01 -11.05
C ILE A 100 -15.86 12.94 -10.90
N LEU A 101 -15.29 11.77 -10.61
CA LEU A 101 -13.83 11.60 -10.54
C LEU A 101 -13.17 11.97 -11.87
N GLU A 102 -13.69 11.49 -13.00
CA GLU A 102 -13.15 11.76 -14.33
C GLU A 102 -13.18 13.24 -14.72
N GLU A 103 -14.33 13.89 -14.58
CA GLU A 103 -14.51 15.30 -14.94
C GLU A 103 -13.70 16.23 -14.04
N ASN A 104 -13.44 15.82 -12.79
CA ASN A 104 -12.69 16.60 -11.81
C ASN A 104 -11.23 16.18 -11.67
N LYS A 105 -10.71 15.22 -12.47
CA LYS A 105 -9.33 14.71 -12.41
C LYS A 105 -8.32 15.85 -12.21
N CYS A 106 -7.28 15.57 -11.42
CA CYS A 106 -6.20 16.53 -11.18
C CYS A 106 -5.63 17.07 -12.51
N PRO A 107 -5.55 18.39 -12.69
CA PRO A 107 -5.04 18.94 -13.95
C PRO A 107 -3.52 18.77 -14.03
N PRO A 108 -2.92 18.89 -15.24
CA PRO A 108 -1.48 18.74 -15.42
C PRO A 108 -0.64 19.61 -14.47
N PRO A 109 0.59 19.19 -14.12
CA PRO A 109 1.48 19.96 -13.27
C PRO A 109 1.64 21.41 -13.77
N GLY A 110 1.70 22.36 -12.84
CA GLY A 110 1.72 23.80 -13.15
C GLY A 110 0.34 24.44 -13.33
N THR A 111 -0.72 23.65 -13.48
CA THR A 111 -2.10 24.16 -13.48
C THR A 111 -2.69 24.17 -12.07
N ARG A 112 -3.42 25.23 -11.72
CA ARG A 112 -4.07 25.36 -10.41
C ARG A 112 -5.25 24.39 -10.29
N LEU A 113 -5.25 23.58 -9.23
CA LEU A 113 -6.43 22.79 -8.84
C LEU A 113 -7.45 23.73 -8.17
N GLY A 114 -8.68 23.75 -8.68
CA GLY A 114 -9.74 24.58 -8.10
C GLY A 114 -10.15 24.09 -6.70
N ASN A 115 -10.51 25.00 -5.80
CA ASN A 115 -10.89 24.63 -4.43
C ASN A 115 -12.10 23.68 -4.37
N LEU A 116 -13.15 23.93 -5.16
CA LEU A 116 -14.33 23.06 -5.22
C LEU A 116 -14.01 21.73 -5.91
N GLN A 117 -13.28 21.77 -7.04
CA GLN A 117 -12.79 20.60 -7.75
C GLN A 117 -11.99 19.66 -6.82
N GLY A 118 -11.04 20.20 -6.06
CA GLY A 118 -10.26 19.45 -5.08
C GLY A 118 -11.12 18.82 -3.98
N ARG A 119 -12.10 19.57 -3.45
CA ARG A 119 -13.06 19.04 -2.46
C ARG A 119 -13.92 17.89 -3.02
N LEU A 120 -14.34 18.00 -4.28
CA LEU A 120 -15.10 16.95 -4.98
C LEU A 120 -14.25 15.70 -5.18
N LEU A 121 -13.01 15.83 -5.64
CA LEU A 121 -12.07 14.71 -5.79
C LEU A 121 -11.86 13.95 -4.47
N VAL A 122 -11.57 14.67 -3.39
CA VAL A 122 -11.34 14.05 -2.08
C VAL A 122 -12.57 13.29 -1.59
N VAL A 123 -13.75 13.90 -1.64
CA VAL A 123 -14.97 13.25 -1.14
C VAL A 123 -15.41 12.08 -2.02
N ALA A 124 -15.25 12.19 -3.34
CA ALA A 124 -15.56 11.13 -4.29
C ALA A 124 -14.63 9.92 -4.09
N SER A 125 -13.32 10.16 -3.97
CA SER A 125 -12.32 9.11 -3.70
C SER A 125 -12.60 8.39 -2.39
N ARG A 126 -12.92 9.17 -1.33
CA ARG A 126 -13.30 8.62 -0.03
C ARG A 126 -14.60 7.84 -0.08
N LEU A 127 -15.59 8.26 -0.87
CA LEU A 127 -16.86 7.55 -1.02
C LEU A 127 -16.69 6.22 -1.76
N ALA A 128 -15.89 6.20 -2.82
CA ALA A 128 -15.52 4.96 -3.52
C ALA A 128 -14.90 3.95 -2.55
N TYR A 129 -13.91 4.40 -1.75
CA TYR A 129 -13.34 3.56 -0.70
C TYR A 129 -14.36 3.12 0.36
N ALA A 130 -15.15 4.05 0.91
CA ALA A 130 -16.07 3.78 2.01
C ALA A 130 -17.18 2.79 1.62
N THR A 131 -17.67 2.84 0.37
CA THR A 131 -18.68 1.89 -0.13
C THR A 131 -18.11 0.46 -0.23
N CYS A 132 -16.88 0.30 -0.72
CA CYS A 132 -16.18 -0.99 -0.75
C CYS A 132 -15.88 -1.53 0.65
N LEU A 133 -15.53 -0.66 1.60
CA LEU A 133 -15.28 -1.06 2.98
C LEU A 133 -16.53 -1.60 3.67
N VAL A 134 -17.71 -1.09 3.29
CA VAL A 134 -18.99 -1.51 3.84
C VAL A 134 -19.41 -2.90 3.33
N SER A 135 -19.12 -3.23 2.07
CA SER A 135 -19.54 -4.52 1.49
C SER A 135 -18.62 -4.97 0.34
N PRO A 136 -18.21 -6.24 0.28
CA PRO A 136 -17.45 -6.76 -0.86
C PRO A 136 -18.25 -6.73 -2.17
N LEU A 137 -19.58 -6.80 -2.12
CA LEU A 137 -20.44 -6.68 -3.31
C LEU A 137 -20.31 -5.31 -3.98
N ASN A 138 -19.99 -4.28 -3.20
CA ASN A 138 -19.74 -2.93 -3.71
C ASN A 138 -18.39 -2.85 -4.44
N ALA A 139 -17.39 -3.58 -3.95
CA ALA A 139 -16.10 -3.68 -4.64
C ALA A 139 -16.22 -4.39 -5.98
N GLU A 140 -16.97 -5.50 -6.04
CA GLU A 140 -17.28 -6.20 -7.29
C GLU A 140 -18.01 -5.29 -8.28
N GLU A 141 -19.07 -4.60 -7.83
CA GLU A 141 -19.82 -3.67 -8.67
C GLU A 141 -18.95 -2.52 -9.19
N LEU A 142 -18.09 -1.94 -8.33
CA LEU A 142 -17.15 -0.90 -8.73
C LEU A 142 -16.15 -1.40 -9.78
N ILE A 143 -15.72 -2.66 -9.70
CA ILE A 143 -14.83 -3.28 -10.70
C ILE A 143 -15.58 -3.45 -12.03
N THR A 144 -16.83 -3.95 -11.98
CA THR A 144 -17.70 -4.13 -13.17
C THR A 144 -17.96 -2.81 -13.89
N GLU A 145 -18.12 -1.70 -13.15
CA GLU A 145 -18.36 -0.35 -13.69
C GLU A 145 -17.08 0.37 -14.16
N GLU A 146 -16.01 -0.36 -14.51
CA GLU A 146 -14.70 0.18 -14.92
C GLU A 146 -14.00 1.07 -13.87
N GLY A 147 -14.37 0.93 -12.59
CA GLY A 147 -13.86 1.77 -11.52
C GLY A 147 -12.34 1.69 -11.34
N VAL A 148 -11.73 0.53 -11.57
CA VAL A 148 -10.26 0.36 -11.48
C VAL A 148 -9.54 1.33 -12.43
N ALA A 149 -10.02 1.49 -13.66
CA ALA A 149 -9.38 2.36 -14.65
C ALA A 149 -9.50 3.84 -14.24
N VAL A 150 -10.67 4.27 -13.80
CA VAL A 150 -10.94 5.66 -13.37
C VAL A 150 -10.15 6.03 -12.12
N LEU A 151 -10.13 5.15 -11.11
CA LEU A 151 -9.38 5.35 -9.88
C LEU A 151 -7.88 5.41 -10.15
N HIS A 152 -7.36 4.51 -10.99
CA HIS A 152 -5.96 4.50 -11.39
C HIS A 152 -5.57 5.78 -12.15
N ASP A 153 -6.34 6.18 -13.17
CA ASP A 153 -6.07 7.43 -13.90
C ASP A 153 -6.04 8.66 -12.97
N SER A 154 -6.96 8.70 -12.01
CA SER A 154 -7.05 9.78 -11.02
C SER A 154 -5.84 9.76 -10.08
N LEU A 155 -5.38 8.57 -9.70
CA LEU A 155 -4.17 8.37 -8.89
C LEU A 155 -2.93 8.84 -9.67
N THR A 156 -2.76 8.41 -10.92
CA THR A 156 -1.64 8.85 -11.79
C THR A 156 -1.61 10.37 -11.92
N ALA A 157 -2.76 11.00 -12.17
CA ALA A 157 -2.87 12.45 -12.31
C ALA A 157 -2.52 13.20 -11.01
N ALA A 158 -2.91 12.66 -9.85
CA ALA A 158 -2.57 13.24 -8.55
C ALA A 158 -1.07 13.04 -8.23
N LEU A 159 -0.52 11.85 -8.49
CA LEU A 159 0.90 11.54 -8.29
C LEU A 159 1.82 12.45 -9.11
N ALA A 160 1.42 12.82 -10.33
CA ALA A 160 2.19 13.73 -11.18
C ALA A 160 2.38 15.14 -10.58
N ARG A 161 1.59 15.51 -9.57
CA ARG A 161 1.58 16.85 -8.96
C ARG A 161 2.26 16.91 -7.59
N VAL A 162 2.71 15.78 -7.06
CA VAL A 162 3.34 15.71 -5.73
C VAL A 162 4.81 15.34 -5.84
N ASP A 163 5.56 15.82 -4.87
CA ASP A 163 6.98 15.54 -4.67
C ASP A 163 7.27 15.40 -3.16
N PRO A 164 8.49 15.00 -2.75
CA PRO A 164 8.84 14.88 -1.33
C PRO A 164 8.78 16.20 -0.51
N GLN A 165 8.60 17.36 -1.15
CA GLN A 165 8.46 18.67 -0.49
C GLN A 165 7.00 19.12 -0.40
N THR A 166 6.07 18.36 -0.98
CA THR A 166 4.64 18.64 -0.93
C THR A 166 4.14 18.64 0.52
N PRO A 167 3.35 19.63 0.96
CA PRO A 167 2.83 19.69 2.33
C PRO A 167 1.91 18.51 2.67
N GLU A 168 2.02 18.00 3.91
CA GLU A 168 1.25 16.85 4.41
C GLU A 168 -0.27 17.02 4.25
N ASN A 169 -0.79 18.24 4.41
CA ASN A 169 -2.22 18.57 4.32
C ASN A 169 -2.67 19.00 2.91
N SER A 170 -1.93 18.61 1.87
CA SER A 170 -2.29 18.92 0.49
C SER A 170 -3.47 18.08 0.01
N VAL A 171 -4.29 18.68 -0.85
CA VAL A 171 -5.46 18.01 -1.44
C VAL A 171 -5.01 16.82 -2.28
N GLU A 172 -3.91 16.96 -3.01
CA GLU A 172 -3.35 15.89 -3.84
C GLU A 172 -2.98 14.65 -3.00
N LEU A 173 -2.33 14.81 -1.84
CA LEU A 173 -2.01 13.69 -0.94
C LEU A 173 -3.27 13.05 -0.35
N ASP A 174 -4.29 13.83 0.01
CA ASP A 174 -5.58 13.30 0.47
C ASP A 174 -6.24 12.42 -0.60
N VAL A 175 -6.23 12.87 -1.86
CA VAL A 175 -6.76 12.10 -3.00
C VAL A 175 -5.95 10.81 -3.20
N ILE A 176 -4.62 10.90 -3.23
CA ILE A 176 -3.72 9.74 -3.36
C ILE A 176 -4.00 8.70 -2.28
N ASN A 177 -4.14 9.14 -1.02
CA ASN A 177 -4.42 8.26 0.11
C ASN A 177 -5.70 7.42 -0.07
N TRP A 178 -6.82 8.05 -0.45
CA TRP A 178 -8.08 7.31 -0.63
C TRP A 178 -8.06 6.41 -1.87
N LEU A 179 -7.49 6.88 -2.97
CA LEU A 179 -7.41 6.11 -4.21
C LEU A 179 -6.48 4.90 -4.07
N ALA A 180 -5.28 5.09 -3.50
CA ALA A 180 -4.33 4.02 -3.28
C ALA A 180 -4.89 2.94 -2.34
N HIS A 181 -5.58 3.33 -1.27
CA HIS A 181 -6.20 2.38 -0.35
C HIS A 181 -7.33 1.62 -1.02
N CYS A 182 -8.18 2.29 -1.80
CA CYS A 182 -9.25 1.65 -2.56
C CYS A 182 -8.69 0.63 -3.56
N LEU A 183 -7.72 1.03 -4.39
CA LEU A 183 -7.04 0.15 -5.36
C LEU A 183 -6.38 -1.04 -4.66
N SER A 184 -5.72 -0.83 -3.53
CA SER A 184 -5.14 -1.91 -2.74
C SER A 184 -6.20 -2.94 -2.31
N GLY A 185 -7.39 -2.49 -1.90
CA GLY A 185 -8.52 -3.36 -1.60
C GLY A 185 -9.07 -4.10 -2.83
N LEU A 186 -9.23 -3.41 -3.96
CA LEU A 186 -9.72 -4.00 -5.22
C LEU A 186 -8.79 -5.08 -5.77
N ALA A 187 -7.48 -5.01 -5.47
CA ALA A 187 -6.50 -6.03 -5.86
C ALA A 187 -6.76 -7.40 -5.20
N HIS A 188 -7.61 -7.47 -4.17
CA HIS A 188 -8.02 -8.73 -3.58
C HIS A 188 -8.79 -9.62 -4.58
N PHE A 189 -9.63 -9.01 -5.42
CA PHE A 189 -10.51 -9.68 -6.36
C PHE A 189 -9.77 -10.09 -7.65
N GLU A 190 -10.10 -11.25 -8.22
CA GLU A 190 -9.48 -11.72 -9.48
C GLU A 190 -9.76 -10.76 -10.65
N GLU A 191 -11.02 -10.36 -10.83
CA GLU A 191 -11.39 -9.38 -11.88
C GLU A 191 -10.72 -8.01 -11.63
N GLY A 192 -10.58 -7.60 -10.37
CA GLY A 192 -9.85 -6.40 -10.01
C GLY A 192 -8.39 -6.43 -10.49
N LYS A 193 -7.70 -7.57 -10.29
CA LYS A 193 -6.33 -7.77 -10.79
C LYS A 193 -6.28 -7.86 -12.32
N GLU A 194 -7.28 -8.45 -12.98
CA GLU A 194 -7.38 -8.44 -14.44
C GLU A 194 -7.45 -7.02 -15.00
N LYS A 195 -8.32 -6.18 -14.42
CA LYS A 195 -8.44 -4.77 -14.78
C LYS A 195 -7.13 -4.01 -14.50
N MET A 196 -6.44 -4.31 -13.40
CA MET A 196 -5.12 -3.72 -13.10
C MET A 196 -4.05 -4.15 -14.12
N ALA A 197 -4.06 -5.40 -14.58
CA ALA A 197 -3.11 -5.87 -15.59
C ALA A 197 -3.24 -5.09 -16.92
N GLN A 198 -4.45 -4.65 -17.26
CA GLN A 198 -4.70 -3.78 -18.42
C GLN A 198 -4.10 -2.37 -18.26
N ARG A 199 -3.67 -1.99 -17.05
CA ARG A 199 -3.06 -0.69 -16.72
C ARG A 199 -1.53 -0.74 -16.69
N LEU A 200 -0.93 -1.88 -17.02
CA LEU A 200 0.52 -2.00 -17.10
C LEU A 200 1.10 -1.18 -18.27
N PRO A 201 2.32 -0.60 -18.10
CA PRO A 201 3.18 -0.70 -16.90
C PRO A 201 2.87 0.35 -15.82
N GLN A 202 2.02 1.35 -16.12
CA GLN A 202 1.89 2.55 -15.28
C GLN A 202 1.45 2.23 -13.84
N ILE A 203 0.55 1.28 -13.64
CA ILE A 203 0.10 0.93 -12.28
C ILE A 203 1.23 0.41 -11.40
N ALA A 204 2.20 -0.32 -11.94
CA ALA A 204 3.34 -0.78 -11.17
C ALA A 204 4.27 0.38 -10.78
N ILE A 205 4.46 1.35 -11.69
CA ILE A 205 5.22 2.57 -11.46
C ILE A 205 4.55 3.42 -10.36
N ASP A 206 3.24 3.57 -10.44
CA ASP A 206 2.45 4.37 -9.49
C ASP A 206 2.43 3.72 -8.10
N ILE A 207 2.28 2.39 -8.01
CA ILE A 207 2.43 1.66 -6.74
C ILE A 207 3.84 1.84 -6.14
N ALA A 208 4.89 1.79 -6.96
CA ALA A 208 6.26 2.04 -6.50
C ALA A 208 6.48 3.50 -6.05
N ALA A 209 5.76 4.47 -6.64
CA ALA A 209 5.85 5.88 -6.26
C ALA A 209 5.31 6.14 -4.85
N LEU A 210 4.29 5.39 -4.41
CA LEU A 210 3.67 5.52 -3.08
C LEU A 210 4.68 5.37 -1.94
N PHE A 211 5.69 4.50 -2.08
CA PHE A 211 6.73 4.30 -1.07
C PHE A 211 7.57 5.55 -0.79
N ARG A 212 7.61 6.51 -1.73
CA ARG A 212 8.48 7.69 -1.65
C ARG A 212 7.81 8.90 -1.01
N LEU A 213 6.51 8.80 -0.72
CA LEU A 213 5.71 9.88 -0.15
C LEU A 213 5.73 9.80 1.38
N SER A 214 6.88 10.14 1.97
CA SER A 214 7.08 10.09 3.44
C SER A 214 6.13 11.00 4.22
N GLN A 215 5.49 11.97 3.55
CA GLN A 215 4.48 12.86 4.12
C GLN A 215 3.17 12.13 4.47
N CYS A 216 2.93 10.95 3.89
CA CYS A 216 1.79 10.11 4.21
C CYS A 216 2.29 8.66 4.42
N PRO A 217 2.81 8.32 5.62
CA PRO A 217 3.47 7.04 5.89
C PRO A 217 2.60 5.80 5.62
N GLN A 218 1.27 5.93 5.69
CA GLN A 218 0.33 4.84 5.41
C GLN A 218 0.35 4.39 3.94
N LEU A 219 0.83 5.23 3.01
CA LEU A 219 0.89 4.89 1.59
C LEU A 219 1.82 3.72 1.30
N SER A 220 2.93 3.58 2.04
CA SER A 220 3.82 2.42 1.88
C SER A 220 3.11 1.12 2.28
N GLN A 221 2.26 1.17 3.32
CA GLN A 221 1.46 0.02 3.76
C GLN A 221 0.46 -0.39 2.67
N PHE A 222 -0.29 0.56 2.11
CA PHE A 222 -1.23 0.27 1.02
C PHE A 222 -0.52 -0.29 -0.22
N ALA A 223 0.67 0.21 -0.53
CA ALA A 223 1.49 -0.26 -1.64
C ALA A 223 2.02 -1.69 -1.43
N MET A 224 2.46 -2.03 -0.21
CA MET A 224 2.88 -3.40 0.15
C MET A 224 1.72 -4.38 0.10
N GLU A 225 0.54 -3.98 0.59
CA GLU A 225 -0.67 -4.79 0.50
C GLU A 225 -1.11 -5.01 -0.95
N ALA A 226 -1.12 -3.95 -1.76
CA ALA A 226 -1.43 -4.03 -3.18
C ALA A 226 -0.45 -4.97 -3.88
N THR A 227 0.85 -4.82 -3.60
CA THR A 227 1.92 -5.70 -4.11
C THR A 227 1.63 -7.15 -3.78
N ALA A 228 1.36 -7.47 -2.51
CA ALA A 228 1.10 -8.85 -2.09
C ALA A 228 -0.14 -9.47 -2.77
N ARG A 229 -1.18 -8.67 -3.04
CA ARG A 229 -2.40 -9.12 -3.71
C ARG A 229 -2.20 -9.26 -5.23
N MET A 230 -1.57 -8.27 -5.86
CA MET A 230 -1.29 -8.22 -7.30
C MET A 230 -0.33 -9.32 -7.76
N CYS A 231 0.66 -9.69 -6.93
CA CYS A 231 1.64 -10.74 -7.25
C CYS A 231 1.02 -12.13 -7.47
N LYS A 232 -0.25 -12.35 -7.16
CA LYS A 232 -0.97 -13.58 -7.55
C LYS A 232 -1.05 -13.77 -9.07
N ARG A 233 -0.92 -12.69 -9.85
CA ARG A 233 -0.79 -12.75 -11.31
C ARG A 233 0.66 -12.49 -11.73
N GLU A 234 1.15 -13.30 -12.65
CA GLU A 234 2.55 -13.28 -13.09
C GLU A 234 2.93 -11.98 -13.85
N ASP A 235 2.02 -11.42 -14.64
CA ASP A 235 2.22 -10.17 -15.38
C ASP A 235 2.44 -8.97 -14.44
N LEU A 236 1.56 -8.83 -13.44
CA LEU A 236 1.67 -7.81 -12.40
C LEU A 236 2.89 -8.05 -11.50
N GLN A 237 3.19 -9.29 -11.13
CA GLN A 237 4.36 -9.65 -10.33
C GLN A 237 5.66 -9.20 -11.01
N LYS A 238 5.83 -9.53 -12.30
CA LYS A 238 6.97 -9.08 -13.12
C LYS A 238 7.06 -7.57 -13.19
N ALA A 239 5.93 -6.90 -13.39
CA ALA A 239 5.92 -5.45 -13.46
C ALA A 239 6.31 -4.78 -12.13
N LEU A 240 5.84 -5.30 -10.99
CA LEU A 240 6.21 -4.77 -9.67
C LEU A 240 7.70 -5.00 -9.36
N VAL A 241 8.27 -6.12 -9.80
CA VAL A 241 9.73 -6.34 -9.76
C VAL A 241 10.43 -5.28 -10.59
N SER A 242 10.10 -5.15 -11.87
CA SER A 242 10.68 -4.15 -12.79
C SER A 242 10.45 -2.70 -12.38
N ALA A 243 9.48 -2.41 -11.50
CA ALA A 243 9.25 -1.09 -10.91
C ALA A 243 10.12 -0.83 -9.65
N GLY A 244 10.88 -1.82 -9.20
CA GLY A 244 11.83 -1.73 -8.09
C GLY A 244 11.22 -1.93 -6.71
N VAL A 245 10.01 -2.51 -6.62
CA VAL A 245 9.28 -2.67 -5.34
C VAL A 245 10.06 -3.53 -4.34
N MET A 246 10.86 -4.50 -4.80
CA MET A 246 11.72 -5.31 -3.93
C MET A 246 12.65 -4.43 -3.08
N TRP A 247 13.35 -3.48 -3.70
CA TRP A 247 14.27 -2.58 -3.00
C TRP A 247 13.56 -1.68 -2.01
N LEU A 248 12.34 -1.24 -2.35
CA LEU A 248 11.53 -0.36 -1.51
C LEU A 248 10.98 -1.07 -0.26
N CYS A 249 10.80 -2.39 -0.30
CA CYS A 249 10.29 -3.15 0.85
C CYS A 249 11.38 -3.55 1.87
N ILE A 250 12.63 -3.73 1.43
CA ILE A 250 13.71 -4.26 2.30
C ILE A 250 13.96 -3.39 3.55
N PRO A 251 14.03 -2.05 3.47
CA PRO A 251 14.29 -1.21 4.64
C PRO A 251 13.30 -1.44 5.77
N SER A 252 12.01 -1.64 5.47
CA SER A 252 10.97 -1.79 6.49
C SER A 252 11.12 -3.06 7.32
N LEU A 253 11.74 -4.13 6.78
CA LEU A 253 12.09 -5.35 7.56
C LEU A 253 13.04 -5.05 8.72
N LEU A 254 13.88 -4.03 8.53
CA LEU A 254 15.01 -3.70 9.38
C LEU A 254 14.68 -2.54 10.33
N HIS A 255 13.40 -2.34 10.67
CA HIS A 255 12.96 -1.36 11.68
C HIS A 255 12.03 -2.00 12.72
N PHE A 256 11.97 -3.33 12.75
CA PHE A 256 11.11 -4.06 13.67
C PHE A 256 11.69 -4.08 15.09
N ASP A 257 10.88 -3.69 16.06
CA ASP A 257 11.20 -3.77 17.49
C ASP A 257 10.44 -4.92 18.14
N VAL A 258 11.18 -5.97 18.49
CA VAL A 258 10.69 -7.18 19.16
C VAL A 258 10.13 -6.89 20.55
N SER A 259 10.63 -5.86 21.25
CA SER A 259 10.26 -5.58 22.64
C SER A 259 8.81 -5.13 22.80
N LEU A 260 8.19 -4.63 21.72
CA LEU A 260 6.82 -4.18 21.71
C LEU A 260 5.81 -5.27 21.31
N GLU A 261 6.23 -6.45 20.84
CA GLU A 261 5.27 -7.53 20.51
C GLU A 261 4.50 -8.03 21.72
N PHE A 262 5.15 -8.07 22.89
CA PHE A 262 4.56 -8.56 24.13
C PHE A 262 3.66 -7.53 24.82
N ASN A 263 3.74 -6.26 24.41
CA ASN A 263 3.02 -5.14 25.01
C ASN A 263 2.11 -4.40 24.01
N ASP A 264 1.98 -4.90 22.79
CA ASP A 264 1.12 -4.31 21.78
C ASP A 264 -0.34 -4.34 22.29
N PRO A 265 -1.01 -3.18 22.47
CA PRO A 265 -2.42 -3.15 22.85
C PRO A 265 -3.32 -3.79 21.78
N ASN A 266 -2.77 -4.02 20.58
CA ASN A 266 -3.33 -4.80 19.48
C ASN A 266 -2.56 -6.13 19.28
N SER A 267 -1.94 -6.71 20.32
CA SER A 267 -1.48 -8.11 20.33
C SER A 267 -2.53 -9.01 20.95
N VAL A 268 -2.86 -10.07 20.23
CA VAL A 268 -3.81 -11.14 20.63
C VAL A 268 -3.26 -11.99 21.77
N ALA A 269 -1.97 -11.90 22.05
CA ALA A 269 -1.29 -12.92 22.80
C ALA A 269 -1.32 -12.58 24.30
N SER A 270 -2.23 -13.26 25.00
CA SER A 270 -2.32 -13.51 26.44
C SER A 270 -3.37 -12.71 27.23
N SER A 271 -4.59 -13.27 27.32
CA SER A 271 -5.40 -13.45 28.55
C SER A 271 -6.87 -13.76 28.22
N ASN A 272 -7.20 -15.03 27.94
CA ASN A 272 -8.43 -15.74 28.33
C ASN A 272 -8.62 -17.04 27.52
N GLU A 273 -8.22 -18.16 28.12
CA GLU A 273 -8.80 -19.45 27.78
C GLU A 273 -10.25 -19.48 28.30
N LYS A 274 -11.18 -19.75 27.38
CA LYS A 274 -12.65 -19.74 27.51
C LYS A 274 -13.30 -18.34 27.47
N LYS A 275 -13.91 -18.10 26.29
CA LYS A 275 -14.85 -17.04 25.92
C LYS A 275 -14.16 -15.77 25.37
N LEU A 276 -14.35 -15.58 24.05
CA LEU A 276 -13.87 -14.51 23.18
C LEU A 276 -12.35 -14.45 22.96
N SER A 277 -11.86 -15.27 22.04
CA SER A 277 -10.58 -15.09 21.36
C SER A 277 -10.76 -14.08 20.22
N VAL A 278 -10.51 -12.79 20.48
CA VAL A 278 -10.45 -11.73 19.46
C VAL A 278 -8.98 -11.47 19.16
N ASP A 279 -8.62 -11.74 17.91
CA ASP A 279 -7.30 -11.59 17.33
C ASP A 279 -7.15 -10.18 16.73
N PRO A 280 -6.42 -9.23 17.33
CA PRO A 280 -6.29 -7.85 16.85
C PRO A 280 -5.69 -7.62 15.44
N ASN A 281 -5.31 -8.66 14.70
CA ASN A 281 -5.17 -8.58 13.24
C ASN A 281 -6.53 -8.65 12.48
N ALA A 282 -7.65 -8.70 13.19
CA ALA A 282 -9.02 -8.82 12.67
C ALA A 282 -9.65 -7.56 12.07
N VAL A 283 -9.01 -6.39 12.14
CA VAL A 283 -9.55 -5.19 11.45
C VAL A 283 -9.34 -5.29 9.93
N VAL A 284 -8.39 -6.12 9.48
CA VAL A 284 -8.10 -6.37 8.06
C VAL A 284 -8.60 -7.74 7.58
N SER A 285 -8.95 -8.66 8.49
CA SER A 285 -9.43 -10.02 8.15
C SER A 285 -10.91 -10.29 8.49
N GLY A 286 -11.64 -9.33 9.08
CA GLY A 286 -13.09 -9.45 9.32
C GLY A 286 -13.95 -9.57 8.05
N SER A 287 -13.41 -9.22 6.88
CA SER A 287 -14.12 -9.29 5.59
C SER A 287 -14.00 -10.63 4.86
N GLU A 288 -13.01 -11.48 5.18
CA GLU A 288 -12.77 -12.74 4.45
C GLU A 288 -13.61 -13.93 4.95
N GLN A 289 -13.96 -13.97 6.24
CA GLN A 289 -14.86 -15.02 6.78
C GLN A 289 -16.35 -14.69 6.58
N ALA A 290 -16.73 -13.40 6.61
CA ALA A 290 -18.09 -12.96 6.34
C ALA A 290 -18.50 -13.22 4.88
N ALA A 291 -17.57 -13.06 3.93
CA ALA A 291 -17.81 -13.37 2.52
C ALA A 291 -17.93 -14.88 2.24
N THR A 292 -17.19 -15.73 2.97
CA THR A 292 -17.21 -17.19 2.79
C THR A 292 -18.38 -17.87 3.51
N ASP A 293 -18.84 -17.35 4.65
CA ASP A 293 -20.06 -17.82 5.32
C ASP A 293 -21.34 -17.21 4.72
N ALA A 294 -21.30 -16.00 4.15
CA ALA A 294 -22.40 -15.44 3.35
C ALA A 294 -22.58 -16.16 2.00
N ALA A 295 -21.48 -16.59 1.34
CA ALA A 295 -21.54 -17.40 0.11
C ALA A 295 -22.09 -18.83 0.37
N ARG A 296 -21.82 -19.42 1.53
CA ARG A 296 -22.40 -20.71 1.95
C ARG A 296 -23.86 -20.59 2.43
N GLY A 297 -24.25 -19.44 2.99
CA GLY A 297 -25.65 -19.15 3.36
C GLY A 297 -26.55 -18.82 2.16
N SER A 298 -26.01 -18.14 1.15
CA SER A 298 -26.73 -17.76 -0.09
C SER A 298 -27.05 -18.99 -0.96
N THR A 299 -26.08 -19.90 -1.14
CA THR A 299 -26.27 -21.13 -1.92
C THR A 299 -27.30 -22.10 -1.31
N ALA A 300 -27.38 -22.17 0.03
CA ALA A 300 -28.41 -22.96 0.73
C ALA A 300 -29.81 -22.34 0.69
N ALA A 301 -29.92 -21.02 0.55
CA ALA A 301 -31.21 -20.33 0.39
C ALA A 301 -31.74 -20.43 -1.06
N GLU A 302 -30.85 -20.47 -2.05
CA GLU A 302 -31.17 -20.60 -3.49
C GLU A 302 -31.58 -22.04 -3.87
N GLU A 303 -31.02 -23.08 -3.24
CA GLU A 303 -31.48 -24.46 -3.39
C GLU A 303 -32.87 -24.68 -2.77
N LYS A 304 -33.14 -24.06 -1.61
CA LYS A 304 -34.43 -24.17 -0.91
C LYS A 304 -35.56 -23.42 -1.63
N ALA A 305 -35.26 -22.31 -2.31
CA ALA A 305 -36.22 -21.58 -3.13
C ALA A 305 -36.57 -22.29 -4.45
N LYS A 306 -35.70 -23.17 -4.96
CA LYS A 306 -35.99 -24.03 -6.12
C LYS A 306 -36.80 -25.29 -5.75
N GLU A 307 -36.66 -25.81 -4.53
CA GLU A 307 -37.52 -26.88 -4.01
C GLU A 307 -38.96 -26.40 -3.73
N ASP A 308 -39.13 -25.21 -3.14
CA ASP A 308 -40.48 -24.65 -2.82
C ASP A 308 -41.26 -24.15 -4.05
N ALA A 309 -40.60 -23.99 -5.21
CA ALA A 309 -41.25 -23.61 -6.48
C ALA A 309 -41.67 -24.83 -7.32
N GLY A 310 -41.39 -26.06 -6.88
CA GLY A 310 -41.62 -27.30 -7.62
C GLY A 310 -42.97 -27.99 -7.39
N GLU A 311 -43.77 -27.57 -6.41
CA GLU A 311 -45.08 -28.19 -6.11
C GLU A 311 -46.25 -27.29 -6.52
N ALA A 312 -46.52 -27.21 -7.82
CA ALA A 312 -47.84 -26.84 -8.32
C ALA A 312 -48.08 -27.41 -9.74
N GLY A 313 -48.86 -28.48 -9.82
CA GLY A 313 -49.72 -28.75 -10.97
C GLY A 313 -49.27 -29.87 -11.92
N GLU A 314 -49.63 -31.10 -11.57
CA GLU A 314 -49.88 -32.17 -12.53
C GLU A 314 -51.06 -31.79 -13.46
N GLY A 315 -50.92 -32.07 -14.76
CA GLY A 315 -51.99 -31.95 -15.74
C GLY A 315 -51.49 -32.26 -17.14
N GLY A 316 -51.50 -33.55 -17.50
CA GLY A 316 -50.85 -34.07 -18.70
C GLY A 316 -51.52 -33.77 -20.04
N ALA A 317 -50.79 -34.03 -21.12
CA ALA A 317 -51.27 -34.73 -22.33
C ALA A 317 -50.13 -34.88 -23.36
N THR A 318 -49.88 -36.15 -23.71
CA THR A 318 -49.55 -36.69 -25.05
C THR A 318 -48.43 -36.08 -25.91
N ALA A 319 -47.42 -36.92 -26.13
CA ALA A 319 -46.50 -36.98 -27.28
C ALA A 319 -47.26 -37.02 -28.65
N PRO A 320 -46.63 -36.85 -29.85
CA PRO A 320 -45.42 -37.56 -30.26
C PRO A 320 -44.35 -36.76 -31.05
N ALA A 321 -43.25 -37.47 -31.25
CA ALA A 321 -42.01 -37.13 -31.94
C ALA A 321 -42.11 -37.08 -33.47
N GLU A 322 -41.21 -36.30 -34.09
CA GLU A 322 -40.58 -36.47 -35.42
C GLU A 322 -39.29 -35.62 -35.39
N ALA A 323 -38.07 -36.17 -35.41
CA ALA A 323 -37.33 -36.85 -36.48
C ALA A 323 -36.74 -35.91 -37.56
N ASN A 324 -35.45 -36.12 -37.84
CA ASN A 324 -34.66 -35.72 -39.02
C ASN A 324 -34.20 -34.26 -39.13
N ARG A 325 -33.06 -33.92 -39.74
CA ARG A 325 -31.83 -34.62 -40.17
C ARG A 325 -30.95 -33.50 -40.79
N GLU A 326 -29.64 -33.64 -40.59
CA GLU A 326 -28.54 -33.49 -41.57
C GLU A 326 -28.34 -32.25 -42.47
N SER A 327 -27.05 -32.08 -42.76
CA SER A 327 -26.42 -31.64 -44.02
C SER A 327 -25.93 -30.17 -43.99
N THR A 328 -24.63 -29.92 -43.78
CA THR A 328 -23.44 -30.10 -44.65
C THR A 328 -23.27 -29.01 -45.72
N GLY A 329 -22.05 -28.51 -45.83
CA GLY A 329 -21.49 -27.70 -46.92
C GLY A 329 -20.37 -26.80 -46.35
N ALA A 330 -19.11 -27.24 -46.23
CA ALA A 330 -18.09 -27.36 -47.28
C ALA A 330 -17.84 -26.01 -48.00
N ALA A 331 -16.70 -25.36 -47.74
CA ALA A 331 -15.47 -25.35 -48.57
C ALA A 331 -15.62 -24.29 -49.71
N GLU A 332 -14.70 -23.38 -50.02
CA GLU A 332 -13.26 -23.43 -50.35
C GLU A 332 -12.79 -21.95 -50.47
N GLU A 333 -11.61 -21.56 -49.96
CA GLU A 333 -10.33 -21.39 -50.68
C GLU A 333 -10.21 -20.26 -51.73
N GLY A 334 -9.05 -19.58 -51.69
CA GLY A 334 -8.50 -18.73 -52.77
C GLY A 334 -8.10 -17.33 -52.30
N SER A 335 -6.95 -17.12 -51.65
CA SER A 335 -5.61 -16.92 -52.26
C SER A 335 -5.43 -15.61 -53.06
N GLY A 336 -4.50 -14.75 -52.62
CA GLY A 336 -3.50 -14.19 -53.53
C GLY A 336 -3.15 -12.69 -53.45
N ARG A 337 -1.88 -12.43 -53.07
CA ARG A 337 -0.96 -11.29 -53.40
C ARG A 337 -1.14 -9.96 -52.63
N ALA A 338 -0.15 -9.44 -51.89
CA ALA A 338 1.28 -9.14 -52.10
C ALA A 338 1.56 -7.87 -52.94
N SER A 339 2.15 -6.84 -52.30
CA SER A 339 3.04 -5.75 -52.80
C SER A 339 3.34 -4.83 -51.59
N GLN A 340 4.48 -4.89 -50.89
CA GLN A 340 5.77 -4.22 -51.18
C GLN A 340 5.67 -2.94 -52.03
N ASP A 341 6.01 -1.80 -51.42
CA ASP A 341 6.56 -0.65 -52.12
C ASP A 341 7.64 0.03 -51.24
N GLN A 342 8.76 0.37 -51.87
CA GLN A 342 9.97 0.98 -51.30
C GLN A 342 10.30 2.26 -52.08
N GLY A 343 10.63 3.34 -51.34
CA GLY A 343 11.60 4.38 -51.75
C GLY A 343 11.13 5.43 -52.78
N PRO A 344 11.79 6.61 -52.84
CA PRO A 344 13.25 6.67 -52.90
C PRO A 344 13.95 7.71 -51.99
N GLU A 345 15.27 7.53 -51.90
CA GLU A 345 16.30 8.35 -51.26
C GLU A 345 16.50 9.73 -51.92
N ALA A 346 17.04 10.68 -51.14
CA ALA A 346 18.00 11.67 -51.63
C ALA A 346 19.06 11.95 -50.54
N ARG A 347 20.34 11.78 -50.91
CA ARG A 347 21.54 12.00 -50.12
C ARG A 347 22.26 13.30 -50.52
N ASP A 348 23.19 13.67 -49.64
CA ASP A 348 24.40 14.50 -49.82
C ASP A 348 24.28 16.03 -49.74
N ALA A 349 24.86 16.61 -48.69
CA ALA A 349 26.15 17.32 -48.78
C ALA A 349 26.58 17.95 -47.43
N ALA A 350 27.72 17.50 -46.91
CA ALA A 350 28.73 18.29 -46.18
C ALA A 350 29.98 18.33 -47.11
N PRO A 351 30.99 19.23 -46.99
CA PRO A 351 31.54 19.81 -45.75
C PRO A 351 31.99 21.30 -45.84
N GLU A 352 32.45 21.90 -44.73
CA GLU A 352 33.77 22.55 -44.62
C GLU A 352 34.05 23.10 -43.20
N ARG A 353 35.34 23.20 -42.89
CA ARG A 353 35.99 23.49 -41.60
C ARG A 353 36.58 24.90 -41.60
N GLU A 354 36.65 25.55 -40.44
CA GLU A 354 37.73 26.45 -39.93
C GLU A 354 37.30 26.88 -38.49
N ALA A 355 37.96 26.51 -37.38
CA ALA A 355 39.29 26.82 -36.82
C ALA A 355 39.35 28.16 -36.01
N GLY A 356 39.77 28.05 -34.73
CA GLY A 356 40.16 29.13 -33.79
C GLY A 356 39.06 29.53 -32.79
N GLU A 357 39.23 29.72 -31.48
CA GLU A 357 40.38 29.85 -30.58
C GLU A 357 39.90 29.69 -29.11
N GLU A 358 40.84 29.43 -28.19
CA GLU A 358 40.67 29.07 -26.78
C GLU A 358 40.44 30.25 -25.78
N GLN A 359 39.79 29.91 -24.64
CA GLN A 359 39.93 30.45 -23.26
C GLN A 359 39.34 31.84 -22.85
N PRO A 360 39.14 32.14 -21.53
CA PRO A 360 38.64 31.31 -20.41
C PRO A 360 37.60 32.02 -19.48
N VAL A 361 37.14 31.25 -18.48
CA VAL A 361 36.15 31.48 -17.40
C VAL A 361 36.52 32.60 -16.39
N PRO A 362 35.54 33.25 -15.71
CA PRO A 362 35.77 33.87 -14.40
C PRO A 362 34.95 33.25 -13.26
N SER A 363 35.64 32.90 -12.17
CA SER A 363 35.09 32.55 -10.85
C SER A 363 34.80 33.80 -10.00
N PRO A 364 33.84 33.77 -9.04
CA PRO A 364 33.67 34.83 -8.05
C PRO A 364 34.49 34.62 -6.77
N ARG A 365 34.91 35.75 -6.18
CA ARG A 365 35.82 35.95 -5.03
C ARG A 365 35.22 35.59 -3.64
N PRO A 366 36.09 35.35 -2.63
CA PRO A 366 35.72 35.17 -1.22
C PRO A 366 35.78 36.48 -0.40
N SER A 367 35.16 36.48 0.79
CA SER A 367 35.23 37.54 1.82
C SER A 367 35.77 37.00 3.16
N PRO A 368 36.34 37.85 4.05
CA PRO A 368 37.40 37.48 5.00
C PRO A 368 36.93 37.25 6.47
N PRO A 369 37.83 36.79 7.39
CA PRO A 369 37.48 36.38 8.74
C PRO A 369 37.70 37.48 9.79
N GLY A 370 37.04 37.36 10.95
CA GLY A 370 37.29 38.19 12.12
C GLY A 370 36.86 37.51 13.42
N SER A 371 37.82 37.17 14.26
CA SER A 371 37.65 36.92 15.71
C SER A 371 38.02 38.20 16.48
N PRO A 372 37.52 38.37 17.72
CA PRO A 372 38.50 38.44 18.82
C PRO A 372 38.05 37.82 20.16
N SER A 373 39.04 37.38 20.92
CA SER A 373 39.01 36.87 22.30
C SER A 373 38.70 37.95 23.36
N ARG A 374 38.10 37.58 24.51
CA ARG A 374 38.70 37.80 25.86
C ARG A 374 37.85 37.28 27.05
N LYS A 375 38.55 36.47 27.88
CA LYS A 375 38.64 36.48 29.36
C LYS A 375 37.36 36.45 30.21
N GLY A 376 37.08 35.28 30.79
CA GLY A 376 36.31 35.12 32.03
C GLY A 376 37.20 35.26 33.26
N GLY A 377 36.80 36.11 34.21
CA GLY A 377 37.35 36.24 35.56
C GLY A 377 36.31 35.78 36.58
N ALA A 378 36.78 35.15 37.64
CA ALA A 378 35.99 34.61 38.74
C ALA A 378 35.42 35.69 39.67
N ALA A 379 34.21 35.49 40.20
CA ALA A 379 33.75 36.06 41.46
C ALA A 379 32.60 35.22 42.06
N ARG A 380 32.46 35.32 43.38
CA ARG A 380 31.85 34.39 44.34
C ARG A 380 30.55 34.98 44.93
N ALA A 381 29.68 34.07 45.39
CA ALA A 381 28.61 34.20 46.39
C ALA A 381 27.32 34.96 46.03
N SER A 382 26.17 34.29 46.15
CA SER A 382 25.27 34.35 47.32
C SER A 382 24.01 33.51 47.07
N GLU A 383 23.63 32.67 48.04
CA GLU A 383 22.26 32.16 48.17
C GLU A 383 21.31 33.31 48.54
N PRO A 384 20.03 33.19 48.20
CA PRO A 384 19.06 33.12 49.29
C PRO A 384 17.93 32.10 49.08
N GLU A 385 17.68 31.37 50.17
CA GLU A 385 16.40 31.07 50.82
C GLU A 385 15.12 30.76 50.02
N ASP A 386 14.53 29.64 50.43
CA ASP A 386 13.22 29.08 50.13
C ASP A 386 12.07 30.09 50.00
N ALA A 387 11.44 30.11 48.83
CA ALA A 387 10.06 30.48 48.66
C ALA A 387 9.37 29.42 47.80
N ALA A 388 8.31 28.82 48.36
CA ALA A 388 7.54 27.72 47.82
C ALA A 388 7.21 27.91 46.32
N SER A 389 7.75 27.05 45.46
CA SER A 389 7.39 26.97 44.05
C SER A 389 6.20 26.03 43.88
N ASP A 390 5.15 26.56 43.26
CA ASP A 390 3.96 25.85 42.80
C ASP A 390 4.31 24.54 42.06
N ASP A 391 3.63 23.46 42.46
CA ASP A 391 3.72 22.10 41.88
C ASP A 391 3.19 21.98 40.43
N GLU A 392 3.04 23.06 39.66
CA GLU A 392 2.52 23.01 38.29
C GLU A 392 3.57 22.62 37.23
N GLU A 393 4.85 22.96 37.42
CA GLU A 393 5.90 22.64 36.43
C GLU A 393 6.25 21.15 36.36
N GLY A 394 6.14 20.43 37.50
CA GLY A 394 6.42 18.99 37.58
C GLY A 394 5.33 18.10 36.97
N TYR A 395 4.08 18.57 36.93
CA TYR A 395 2.95 17.86 36.32
C TYR A 395 2.89 18.06 34.80
N ALA A 396 3.18 19.26 34.30
CA ALA A 396 3.27 19.54 32.87
C ALA A 396 4.42 18.74 32.22
N SER A 397 5.61 18.75 32.82
CA SER A 397 6.79 18.05 32.27
C SER A 397 6.64 16.52 32.26
N LYS A 398 5.95 15.94 33.25
CA LYS A 398 5.61 14.50 33.26
C LYS A 398 4.54 14.13 32.22
N LYS A 399 3.57 15.02 31.98
CA LYS A 399 2.53 14.83 30.96
C LYS A 399 3.12 14.87 29.56
N ASP A 400 4.02 15.82 29.31
CA ASP A 400 4.73 15.95 28.04
C ASP A 400 5.66 14.74 27.79
N HIS A 401 6.38 14.27 28.82
CA HIS A 401 7.22 13.08 28.72
C HIS A 401 6.42 11.78 28.47
N ASN A 402 5.24 11.66 29.09
CA ASN A 402 4.35 10.53 28.83
C ASN A 402 3.73 10.59 27.43
N GLN A 403 3.34 11.77 26.96
CA GLN A 403 2.81 11.96 25.60
C GLN A 403 3.86 11.61 24.54
N LEU A 404 5.10 12.09 24.72
CA LEU A 404 6.22 11.77 23.82
C LEU A 404 6.54 10.27 23.77
N LYS A 405 6.45 9.57 24.91
CA LYS A 405 6.60 8.11 24.96
C LYS A 405 5.46 7.38 24.24
N GLU A 406 4.23 7.85 24.41
CA GLU A 406 3.05 7.26 23.76
C GLU A 406 3.09 7.46 22.24
N ASP A 407 3.52 8.64 21.78
CA ASP A 407 3.64 8.96 20.35
C ASP A 407 4.82 8.21 19.69
N SER A 408 5.92 8.05 20.43
CA SER A 408 7.03 7.19 20.01
C SER A 408 6.61 5.73 19.89
N ALA A 409 5.84 5.22 20.86
CA ALA A 409 5.31 3.86 20.82
C ALA A 409 4.35 3.66 19.63
N LYS A 410 3.43 4.60 19.37
CA LYS A 410 2.53 4.58 18.20
C LYS A 410 3.31 4.53 16.88
N THR A 411 4.38 5.32 16.79
CA THR A 411 5.27 5.34 15.61
C THR A 411 5.94 3.98 15.42
N GLN A 412 6.42 3.35 16.50
CA GLN A 412 7.05 2.04 16.43
C GLN A 412 6.05 0.90 16.11
N TYR A 413 4.80 0.97 16.59
CA TYR A 413 3.75 0.03 16.18
C TYR A 413 3.47 0.11 14.67
N ALA A 414 3.46 1.31 14.10
CA ALA A 414 3.33 1.49 12.66
C ALA A 414 4.52 0.87 11.89
N ALA A 415 5.75 1.08 12.38
CA ALA A 415 6.95 0.47 11.80
C ALA A 415 6.91 -1.07 11.88
N ASN A 416 6.42 -1.64 12.99
CA ASN A 416 6.27 -3.07 13.14
C ASN A 416 5.21 -3.66 12.18
N LEU A 417 4.08 -2.96 11.99
CA LEU A 417 3.08 -3.33 10.99
C LEU A 417 3.69 -3.30 9.58
N GLU A 418 4.43 -2.25 9.26
CA GLU A 418 5.10 -2.09 7.97
C GLU A 418 6.12 -3.22 7.71
N ALA A 419 6.89 -3.62 8.73
CA ALA A 419 7.81 -4.75 8.62
C ALA A 419 7.11 -6.07 8.29
N ARG A 420 5.92 -6.32 8.87
CA ARG A 420 5.10 -7.50 8.56
C ARG A 420 4.56 -7.45 7.13
N LEU A 421 4.06 -6.30 6.70
CA LEU A 421 3.57 -6.09 5.33
C LEU A 421 4.69 -6.23 4.30
N ALA A 422 5.87 -5.66 4.57
CA ALA A 422 7.05 -5.78 3.72
C ALA A 422 7.50 -7.24 3.58
N THR A 423 7.48 -8.00 4.68
CA THR A 423 7.79 -9.43 4.66
C THR A 423 6.84 -10.19 3.72
N ARG A 424 5.53 -9.91 3.83
CA ARG A 424 4.52 -10.52 2.96
C ARG A 424 4.70 -10.09 1.50
N ALA A 425 4.96 -8.82 1.23
CA ALA A 425 5.18 -8.31 -0.12
C ALA A 425 6.41 -8.97 -0.77
N LEU A 426 7.52 -9.08 -0.06
CA LEU A 426 8.74 -9.75 -0.53
C LEU A 426 8.53 -11.26 -0.77
N GLY A 427 7.84 -11.94 0.14
CA GLY A 427 7.47 -13.35 -0.03
C GLY A 427 6.55 -13.56 -1.25
N SER A 428 5.67 -12.59 -1.54
CA SER A 428 4.77 -12.61 -2.71
C SER A 428 5.52 -12.31 -4.01
N LEU A 429 6.43 -11.34 -4.02
CA LEU A 429 7.30 -11.03 -5.18
C LEU A 429 8.18 -12.22 -5.55
N GLY A 430 8.74 -12.93 -4.57
CA GLY A 430 9.53 -14.15 -4.79
C GLY A 430 8.71 -15.40 -5.05
N GLY A 431 7.39 -15.39 -4.81
CA GLY A 431 6.54 -16.59 -4.86
C GLY A 431 6.99 -17.67 -3.87
N GLN A 432 7.43 -17.28 -2.67
CA GLN A 432 7.97 -18.19 -1.65
C GLN A 432 6.93 -18.63 -0.62
N LEU A 433 5.82 -17.88 -0.47
CA LEU A 433 4.77 -18.16 0.50
C LEU A 433 4.10 -19.53 0.24
N MET A 434 4.08 -20.39 1.25
CA MET A 434 3.65 -21.79 1.12
C MET A 434 2.14 -22.02 1.35
N ARG A 435 1.45 -21.06 1.96
CA ARG A 435 0.02 -21.19 2.29
C ARG A 435 -0.81 -20.86 1.04
N GLU A 436 -1.67 -21.78 0.60
CA GLU A 436 -2.32 -21.74 -0.73
C GLU A 436 -3.10 -20.45 -1.02
N ASP A 437 -3.82 -19.93 -0.04
CA ASP A 437 -4.63 -18.71 -0.13
C ASP A 437 -3.81 -17.42 -0.32
N ILE A 438 -2.51 -17.45 -0.02
CA ILE A 438 -1.56 -16.33 -0.19
C ILE A 438 -0.36 -16.69 -1.08
N ALA A 439 -0.37 -17.87 -1.68
CA ALA A 439 0.67 -18.31 -2.60
C ALA A 439 0.63 -17.48 -3.88
N CYS A 440 1.81 -17.26 -4.48
CA CYS A 440 2.00 -16.54 -5.73
C CYS A 440 2.88 -17.38 -6.67
N PRO A 441 2.89 -17.11 -7.98
CA PRO A 441 3.79 -17.78 -8.92
C PRO A 441 5.26 -17.66 -8.47
N VAL A 442 6.00 -18.77 -8.56
CA VAL A 442 7.41 -18.83 -8.15
C VAL A 442 8.24 -17.93 -9.05
N TYR A 443 9.06 -17.06 -8.45
CA TYR A 443 9.94 -16.16 -9.19
C TYR A 443 11.42 -16.38 -8.82
N PRO A 444 12.13 -17.29 -9.51
CA PRO A 444 13.47 -17.71 -9.12
C PRO A 444 14.51 -16.58 -9.06
N ALA A 445 14.46 -15.61 -9.98
CA ALA A 445 15.38 -14.48 -10.00
C ALA A 445 15.26 -13.61 -8.75
N VAL A 446 14.03 -13.28 -8.33
CA VAL A 446 13.76 -12.55 -7.08
C VAL A 446 14.21 -13.37 -5.86
N GLN A 447 13.93 -14.68 -5.84
CA GLN A 447 14.39 -15.55 -4.76
C GLN A 447 15.93 -15.56 -4.65
N ALA A 448 16.64 -15.58 -5.78
CA ALA A 448 18.08 -15.50 -5.82
C ALA A 448 18.59 -14.16 -5.29
N ALA A 449 18.01 -13.04 -5.75
CA ALA A 449 18.32 -11.70 -5.27
C ALA A 449 18.15 -11.58 -3.74
N LEU A 450 17.01 -12.04 -3.20
CA LEU A 450 16.75 -12.03 -1.76
C LEU A 450 17.70 -12.94 -0.97
N ARG A 451 18.19 -14.03 -1.54
CA ARG A 451 19.21 -14.89 -0.91
C ARG A 451 20.57 -14.20 -0.81
N TYR A 452 20.95 -13.38 -1.79
CA TYR A 452 22.17 -12.56 -1.70
C TYR A 452 22.03 -11.48 -0.61
N LEU A 453 20.89 -10.80 -0.57
CA LEU A 453 20.67 -9.67 0.34
C LEU A 453 20.42 -10.13 1.78
N LEU A 454 19.52 -11.08 2.02
CA LEU A 454 19.14 -11.51 3.37
C LEU A 454 19.99 -12.67 3.91
N THR A 455 20.88 -13.25 3.11
CA THR A 455 21.49 -14.57 3.33
C THR A 455 20.53 -15.74 3.09
N PRO A 456 21.02 -16.93 2.69
CA PRO A 456 20.16 -18.07 2.32
C PRO A 456 19.16 -18.50 3.39
N GLN A 457 19.57 -18.55 4.67
CA GLN A 457 18.73 -19.07 5.75
C GLN A 457 17.64 -18.10 6.18
N LEU A 458 17.90 -16.79 6.16
CA LEU A 458 16.88 -15.80 6.48
C LEU A 458 15.92 -15.60 5.30
N ALA A 459 16.42 -15.57 4.06
CA ALA A 459 15.57 -15.52 2.87
C ALA A 459 14.59 -16.70 2.81
N LYS A 460 14.98 -17.88 3.31
CA LYS A 460 14.10 -19.05 3.40
C LYS A 460 12.89 -18.82 4.32
N LEU A 461 13.00 -17.98 5.35
CA LEU A 461 11.90 -17.70 6.28
C LEU A 461 10.78 -16.87 5.66
N LEU A 462 11.02 -16.20 4.51
CA LEU A 462 9.98 -15.51 3.74
C LEU A 462 8.85 -16.43 3.27
N ARG A 463 9.06 -17.76 3.29
CA ARG A 463 8.05 -18.76 2.96
C ARG A 463 6.94 -18.90 4.01
N ASN A 464 7.23 -18.45 5.24
CA ASN A 464 6.35 -18.63 6.38
C ASN A 464 5.23 -17.60 6.33
N ALA A 465 3.98 -18.05 6.55
CA ALA A 465 2.83 -17.14 6.59
C ALA A 465 2.90 -16.15 7.77
N ARG A 466 3.60 -16.52 8.85
CA ARG A 466 3.85 -15.67 10.01
C ARG A 466 5.30 -15.18 10.00
N PRO A 467 5.56 -13.86 9.99
CA PRO A 467 6.88 -13.29 9.71
C PRO A 467 7.80 -13.15 10.95
N GLU A 468 7.33 -13.46 12.17
CA GLU A 468 8.01 -13.06 13.41
C GLU A 468 9.40 -13.68 13.55
N GLU A 469 9.58 -14.95 13.18
CA GLU A 469 10.90 -15.59 13.24
C GLU A 469 11.94 -14.83 12.39
N LEU A 470 11.55 -14.40 11.18
CA LEU A 470 12.41 -13.63 10.30
C LEU A 470 12.69 -12.24 10.88
N LEU A 471 11.64 -11.53 11.30
CA LEU A 471 11.74 -10.17 11.80
C LEU A 471 12.56 -10.08 13.09
N ILE A 472 12.39 -11.03 14.01
CA ILE A 472 13.22 -11.16 15.21
C ILE A 472 14.68 -11.41 14.81
N SER A 473 14.92 -12.36 13.88
CA SER A 473 16.28 -12.72 13.45
C SER A 473 17.01 -11.55 12.77
N LEU A 474 16.30 -10.73 11.99
CA LEU A 474 16.88 -9.57 11.29
C LEU A 474 17.17 -8.39 12.23
N ASN A 475 16.51 -8.34 13.39
CA ASN A 475 16.60 -7.22 14.33
C ASN A 475 17.31 -7.60 15.65
N GLN A 476 18.02 -8.74 15.65
CA GLN A 476 18.89 -9.19 16.75
C GLN A 476 20.17 -9.81 16.20
N ASN A 477 21.24 -9.82 17.01
CA ASN A 477 22.47 -10.53 16.63
C ASN A 477 22.24 -12.05 16.73
N THR A 478 22.43 -12.76 15.62
CA THR A 478 22.30 -14.22 15.56
C THR A 478 23.55 -14.82 14.93
N GLU A 479 24.29 -15.63 15.68
CA GLU A 479 25.47 -16.33 15.17
C GLU A 479 25.41 -17.83 15.49
N SER A 480 25.23 -18.65 14.45
CA SER A 480 25.21 -20.11 14.48
C SER A 480 25.97 -20.69 13.29
N ALA A 481 26.08 -22.01 13.24
CA ALA A 481 26.73 -22.72 12.13
C ALA A 481 26.04 -22.48 10.78
N SER A 482 24.74 -22.19 10.75
CA SER A 482 23.98 -21.98 9.51
C SER A 482 23.55 -20.53 9.28
N ARG A 483 23.59 -19.68 10.31
CA ARG A 483 23.06 -18.32 10.27
C ARG A 483 24.02 -17.38 10.98
N ILE A 484 24.61 -16.44 10.24
CA ILE A 484 25.36 -15.31 10.79
C ILE A 484 24.65 -14.04 10.35
N TRP A 485 24.18 -13.27 11.32
CA TRP A 485 23.54 -11.98 11.15
C TRP A 485 23.88 -11.07 12.33
N THR A 486 24.33 -9.86 12.04
CA THR A 486 24.70 -8.88 13.07
C THR A 486 24.15 -7.51 12.74
N PHE A 487 24.06 -6.62 13.73
CA PHE A 487 23.67 -5.22 13.50
C PHE A 487 24.56 -4.52 12.47
N SER A 488 25.87 -4.81 12.45
CA SER A 488 26.77 -4.26 11.43
C SER A 488 26.42 -4.73 10.01
N MET A 489 25.94 -5.99 9.86
CA MET A 489 25.45 -6.49 8.56
C MET A 489 24.13 -5.82 8.18
N ARG A 490 23.22 -5.61 9.14
CA ARG A 490 21.99 -4.82 8.92
C ARG A 490 22.30 -3.42 8.40
N ASP A 491 23.26 -2.71 9.00
CA ASP A 491 23.67 -1.36 8.58
C ASP A 491 24.32 -1.37 7.19
N GLU A 492 25.13 -2.40 6.89
CA GLU A 492 25.74 -2.62 5.57
C GLU A 492 24.68 -2.83 4.48
N LEU A 493 23.65 -3.65 4.77
CA LEU A 493 22.52 -3.87 3.86
C LEU A 493 21.69 -2.60 3.64
N LEU A 494 21.34 -1.88 4.71
CA LEU A 494 20.60 -0.61 4.62
C LEU A 494 21.35 0.41 3.76
N SER A 495 22.65 0.56 4.00
CA SER A 495 23.52 1.46 3.23
C SER A 495 23.57 1.07 1.75
N TYR A 496 23.66 -0.23 1.46
CA TYR A 496 23.67 -0.74 0.10
C TYR A 496 22.33 -0.52 -0.62
N VAL A 497 21.20 -0.85 0.01
CA VAL A 497 19.86 -0.65 -0.56
C VAL A 497 19.58 0.83 -0.80
N ALA A 498 19.98 1.71 0.13
CA ALA A 498 19.85 3.15 -0.04
C ALA A 498 20.65 3.65 -1.26
N LYS A 499 21.88 3.15 -1.44
CA LYS A 499 22.71 3.47 -2.62
C LYS A 499 22.03 3.01 -3.92
N VAL A 500 21.62 1.73 -4.00
CA VAL A 500 20.99 1.17 -5.20
C VAL A 500 19.71 1.94 -5.54
N THR A 501 18.87 2.24 -4.55
CA THR A 501 17.62 2.98 -4.75
C THR A 501 17.87 4.42 -5.22
N ALA A 502 18.91 5.09 -4.72
CA ALA A 502 19.27 6.44 -5.14
C ALA A 502 19.86 6.51 -6.56
N GLU A 503 20.59 5.47 -6.97
CA GLU A 503 21.21 5.37 -8.31
C GLU A 503 20.25 4.78 -9.37
N ARG A 504 19.13 4.17 -8.95
CA ARG A 504 18.15 3.53 -9.83
C ARG A 504 17.48 4.55 -10.75
N ALA A 505 17.45 4.24 -12.05
CA ALA A 505 16.70 5.04 -13.02
C ALA A 505 15.17 5.01 -12.76
N PRO A 506 14.44 6.09 -13.08
CA PRO A 506 12.99 6.14 -12.87
C PRO A 506 12.24 5.21 -13.84
N GLY A 507 11.04 4.78 -13.45
CA GLY A 507 10.18 3.91 -14.26
C GLY A 507 10.57 2.43 -14.18
N MET A 508 10.42 1.74 -15.30
CA MET A 508 10.57 0.29 -15.44
C MET A 508 11.98 -0.07 -15.92
N LEU A 509 12.59 -1.07 -15.28
CA LEU A 509 13.85 -1.67 -15.71
C LEU A 509 13.65 -3.11 -16.16
N SER A 510 14.62 -3.62 -16.94
CA SER A 510 14.68 -5.04 -17.24
C SER A 510 14.91 -5.85 -15.96
N GLU A 511 14.50 -7.12 -15.93
CA GLU A 511 14.75 -8.00 -14.78
C GLU A 511 16.25 -8.07 -14.43
N GLU A 512 17.12 -8.11 -15.44
CA GLU A 512 18.57 -8.18 -15.28
C GLU A 512 19.14 -6.89 -14.65
N ASP A 513 18.71 -5.73 -15.13
CA ASP A 513 19.17 -4.45 -14.59
C ASP A 513 18.63 -4.20 -13.18
N GLU A 514 17.41 -4.66 -12.90
CA GLU A 514 16.75 -4.47 -11.61
C GLU A 514 17.31 -5.38 -10.52
N LEU A 515 17.56 -6.66 -10.83
CA LEU A 515 17.98 -7.67 -9.86
C LEU A 515 19.50 -7.90 -9.87
N GLY A 516 20.19 -7.55 -10.95
CA GLY A 516 21.63 -7.68 -11.12
C GLY A 516 22.46 -7.08 -9.97
N PRO A 517 22.12 -5.89 -9.43
CA PRO A 517 22.83 -5.32 -8.29
C PRO A 517 22.89 -6.29 -7.10
N ALA A 518 21.79 -6.98 -6.77
CA ALA A 518 21.75 -7.90 -5.63
C ALA A 518 22.83 -9.00 -5.70
N ALA A 519 23.13 -9.51 -6.90
CA ALA A 519 24.14 -10.55 -7.10
C ALA A 519 25.59 -10.05 -6.86
N THR A 520 25.82 -8.75 -6.91
CA THR A 520 27.14 -8.13 -6.67
C THR A 520 27.37 -7.80 -5.20
N PHE A 521 26.32 -7.84 -4.37
CA PHE A 521 26.42 -7.51 -2.97
C PHE A 521 27.12 -8.62 -2.17
N THR A 522 28.05 -8.23 -1.30
CA THR A 522 28.78 -9.18 -0.44
C THR A 522 29.06 -8.54 0.91
N TYR A 523 28.69 -9.25 1.98
CA TYR A 523 28.93 -8.79 3.34
C TYR A 523 30.41 -8.86 3.74
N THR A 524 30.92 -7.78 4.31
CA THR A 524 32.30 -7.66 4.83
C THR A 524 32.59 -8.66 5.96
N ARG A 525 31.58 -9.01 6.75
CA ARG A 525 31.69 -10.02 7.82
C ARG A 525 31.78 -11.44 7.23
N LEU A 526 30.92 -11.76 6.27
CA LEU A 526 30.83 -13.11 5.71
C LEU A 526 31.99 -13.43 4.77
N SER A 527 32.60 -12.44 4.12
CA SER A 527 33.79 -12.64 3.27
C SER A 527 35.02 -13.12 4.04
N LYS A 528 34.99 -13.05 5.37
CA LYS A 528 36.06 -13.54 6.26
C LYS A 528 35.76 -14.92 6.86
N GLU A 529 34.58 -15.49 6.59
CA GLU A 529 34.17 -16.78 7.13
C GLU A 529 34.39 -17.89 6.10
N LEU A 530 34.88 -19.05 6.55
CA LEU A 530 34.97 -20.24 5.72
C LEU A 530 33.62 -20.96 5.70
N GLN A 531 32.99 -21.01 4.53
CA GLN A 531 31.69 -21.64 4.33
C GLN A 531 31.82 -22.88 3.44
N VAL A 532 31.23 -23.99 3.87
CA VAL A 532 31.13 -25.24 3.08
C VAL A 532 29.70 -25.73 3.12
N GLY A 533 29.10 -26.00 1.96
CA GLY A 533 27.71 -26.48 1.87
C GLY A 533 26.68 -25.54 2.52
N GLY A 534 26.98 -24.24 2.61
CA GLY A 534 26.13 -23.27 3.31
C GLY A 534 26.37 -23.13 4.81
N VAL A 535 27.33 -23.87 5.38
CA VAL A 535 27.64 -23.93 6.82
C VAL A 535 28.94 -23.19 7.13
N TYR A 536 28.92 -22.32 8.12
CA TYR A 536 30.07 -21.58 8.62
C TYR A 536 30.91 -22.45 9.56
N LEU A 537 32.05 -22.93 9.07
CA LEU A 537 32.83 -23.98 9.73
C LEU A 537 33.37 -23.57 11.10
N ARG A 538 33.77 -22.31 11.27
CA ARG A 538 34.24 -21.79 12.56
C ARG A 538 33.19 -21.96 13.66
N HIS A 539 31.94 -21.67 13.35
CA HIS A 539 30.81 -21.82 14.28
C HIS A 539 30.42 -23.28 14.47
N PHE A 540 30.41 -24.06 13.39
CA PHE A 540 30.11 -25.49 13.45
C PHE A 540 31.11 -26.25 14.33
N VAL A 541 32.42 -25.98 14.22
CA VAL A 541 33.45 -26.62 15.05
C VAL A 541 33.35 -26.17 16.51
N ALA A 542 33.09 -24.88 16.75
CA ALA A 542 32.98 -24.35 18.11
C ALA A 542 31.76 -24.91 18.86
N LYS A 543 30.63 -25.05 18.17
CA LYS A 543 29.38 -25.62 18.71
C LYS A 543 28.70 -26.48 17.65
N PRO A 544 29.05 -27.79 17.56
CA PRO A 544 28.45 -28.69 16.59
C PRO A 544 26.95 -28.81 16.84
N ASN A 545 26.15 -28.29 15.90
CA ASN A 545 24.71 -28.47 15.88
C ASN A 545 24.28 -28.79 14.45
N THR A 546 23.69 -29.96 14.25
CA THR A 546 23.18 -30.40 12.95
C THR A 546 21.71 -30.05 12.74
N ARG A 547 20.99 -29.65 13.79
CA ARG A 547 19.56 -29.33 13.71
C ARG A 547 19.26 -28.16 12.78
N ASP A 548 20.19 -27.21 12.70
CA ASP A 548 20.02 -25.99 11.92
C ASP A 548 20.66 -26.09 10.52
N ILE A 549 21.13 -27.29 10.13
CA ILE A 549 21.69 -27.58 8.81
C ILE A 549 20.60 -28.21 7.95
N ASP A 550 20.23 -27.53 6.86
CA ASP A 550 19.14 -27.96 5.98
C ASP A 550 19.34 -29.35 5.36
N ASP A 551 20.56 -29.64 4.92
CA ASP A 551 20.94 -30.91 4.33
C ASP A 551 22.29 -31.39 4.91
N PRO A 552 22.25 -32.11 6.05
CA PRO A 552 23.47 -32.61 6.69
C PRO A 552 24.25 -33.58 5.82
N ALA A 553 23.58 -34.32 4.93
CA ALA A 553 24.21 -35.29 4.04
C ALA A 553 25.02 -34.56 2.96
N LYS A 554 24.42 -33.56 2.31
CA LYS A 554 25.11 -32.71 1.35
C LYS A 554 26.25 -31.95 2.01
N PHE A 555 26.03 -31.35 3.19
CA PHE A 555 27.10 -30.69 3.94
C PHE A 555 28.29 -31.63 4.21
N THR A 556 28.02 -32.87 4.60
CA THR A 556 29.08 -33.87 4.84
C THR A 556 29.84 -34.20 3.56
N ALA A 557 29.14 -34.37 2.43
CA ALA A 557 29.76 -34.61 1.13
C ALA A 557 30.63 -33.43 0.69
N ASP A 558 30.11 -32.20 0.79
CA ASP A 558 30.82 -30.96 0.45
C ASP A 558 32.05 -30.76 1.35
N LEU A 559 31.95 -31.10 2.64
CA LEU A 559 33.06 -31.03 3.60
C LEU A 559 34.16 -32.05 3.27
N LEU A 560 33.81 -33.29 2.96
CA LEU A 560 34.78 -34.31 2.53
C LEU A 560 35.47 -33.90 1.23
N GLN A 561 34.73 -33.28 0.30
CA GLN A 561 35.30 -32.77 -0.93
C GLN A 561 36.28 -31.62 -0.67
N ALA A 562 35.90 -30.64 0.17
CA ALA A 562 36.76 -29.51 0.54
C ALA A 562 38.06 -29.98 1.23
N LEU A 563 37.96 -30.96 2.15
CA LEU A 563 39.13 -31.53 2.81
C LEU A 563 40.05 -32.27 1.84
N ARG A 564 39.51 -32.99 0.85
CA ARG A 564 40.30 -33.66 -0.20
C ARG A 564 41.02 -32.67 -1.12
N THR A 565 40.44 -31.48 -1.34
CA THR A 565 41.09 -30.44 -2.15
C THR A 565 42.20 -29.72 -1.40
N GLU A 566 42.05 -29.48 -0.09
CA GLU A 566 43.10 -28.85 0.73
C GLU A 566 44.22 -29.83 1.13
N HIS A 567 43.85 -31.09 1.36
CA HIS A 567 44.78 -32.19 1.65
C HIS A 567 44.59 -33.30 0.61
N PRO A 568 45.20 -33.19 -0.59
CA PRO A 568 45.21 -34.30 -1.52
C PRO A 568 45.81 -35.52 -0.80
N PRO A 569 45.21 -36.72 -0.95
CA PRO A 569 45.76 -37.91 -0.34
C PRO A 569 47.22 -38.02 -0.76
N SER A 570 48.13 -38.15 0.21
CA SER A 570 49.52 -38.47 -0.10
C SER A 570 49.51 -39.68 -1.04
N PRO A 571 50.31 -39.67 -2.12
CA PRO A 571 50.38 -40.80 -3.03
C PRO A 571 50.78 -41.98 -2.16
N THR A 572 49.78 -42.82 -1.86
CA THR A 572 50.01 -44.02 -1.07
C THR A 572 50.94 -44.83 -1.94
N MET A 573 52.16 -45.06 -1.44
CA MET A 573 53.08 -45.99 -2.06
C MET A 573 52.27 -47.22 -2.42
N VAL A 574 52.18 -47.48 -3.71
CA VAL A 574 51.82 -48.79 -4.23
C VAL A 574 52.86 -49.72 -3.60
N LEU A 575 52.46 -50.40 -2.53
CA LEU A 575 53.19 -51.56 -2.07
C LEU A 575 52.88 -52.63 -3.12
N ASP A 576 53.83 -52.81 -4.04
CA ASP A 576 53.93 -54.04 -4.82
C ASP A 576 53.87 -55.22 -3.84
N GLY A 577 52.87 -56.07 -4.02
CA GLY A 577 52.61 -57.28 -3.24
C GLY A 577 51.55 -58.13 -3.91
#